data_AF-A0A524QG05-F1
#
_entry.id   AF-A0A524QG05-F1
#
_cell.length_a   1.000
_cell.length_b   1.000
_cell.length_c   1.000
_cell.angle_alpha   90.00
_cell.angle_beta   90.00
_cell.angle_gamma   90.00
#
_symmetry.space_group_name_H-M   'P 1'
#
loop_
_entity.id
_entity.type
_entity.pdbx_description
1 polymer ?
#
loop_
_entity_poly.entity_id
_entity_poly.type
_entity_poly.pdbx_seq_one_letter_code
_entity_poly.pdbx_strand_id
1 'polypeptide(L)'
;MANAELLILMVIDDTDTPLSKSQRKRDALALQALAEELIRLPAPQLEAVPIREDVRGAVVDARALSRGAYRRQVRYLGRLLRDMDVAP
;
A
#
# COMPACT_ATOMS: atom_id res chain seq x y z
N MET A 1 -25.69 -3.29 -15.33
CA MET A 1 -24.34 -2.68 -15.33
C MET A 1 -23.98 -2.24 -13.91
N ALA A 2 -23.92 -3.18 -12.96
CA ALA A 2 -23.75 -2.87 -11.54
C ALA A 2 -22.77 -3.89 -10.93
N ASN A 3 -21.46 -3.67 -11.11
CA ASN A 3 -20.44 -4.58 -10.59
C ASN A 3 -19.09 -3.89 -10.26
N ALA A 4 -19.13 -2.61 -9.88
CA ALA A 4 -17.93 -1.91 -9.37
C ALA A 4 -18.15 -1.30 -7.97
N GLU A 5 -19.37 -0.86 -7.63
CA GLU A 5 -19.63 -0.22 -6.34
C GLU A 5 -19.67 -1.18 -5.14
N LEU A 6 -19.95 -2.48 -5.37
CA LEU A 6 -20.02 -3.46 -4.27
C LEU A 6 -18.65 -3.90 -3.73
N LEU A 7 -17.56 -3.67 -4.47
CA LEU A 7 -16.23 -4.17 -4.08
C LEU A 7 -15.51 -3.26 -3.07
N ILE A 8 -16.00 -2.03 -2.86
CA ILE A 8 -15.32 -1.03 -2.02
C ILE A 8 -15.86 -1.02 -0.58
N LEU A 9 -16.98 -1.68 -0.29
CA LEU A 9 -17.66 -1.59 1.01
C LEU A 9 -17.36 -2.73 2.00
N MET A 10 -16.71 -3.84 1.62
CA MET A 10 -16.65 -5.06 2.46
C MET A 10 -15.23 -5.58 2.79
N VAL A 11 -14.28 -4.70 3.10
CA VAL A 11 -13.08 -5.14 3.85
C VAL A 11 -13.07 -4.39 5.19
N ILE A 12 -13.66 -5.06 6.19
CA ILE A 12 -14.02 -4.56 7.52
C ILE A 12 -12.78 -4.52 8.43
N ASP A 13 -12.68 -3.50 9.29
CA ASP A 13 -12.22 -3.72 10.67
C ASP A 13 -12.90 -2.73 11.63
N ASP A 14 -13.10 -3.21 12.85
CA ASP A 14 -14.09 -2.82 13.84
C ASP A 14 -13.51 -1.82 14.87
N THR A 15 -13.71 -0.50 14.71
CA THR A 15 -13.65 0.48 15.83
C THR A 15 -14.42 1.77 15.54
N ASP A 16 -15.62 1.86 16.10
CA ASP A 16 -16.46 3.05 16.38
C ASP A 16 -15.87 4.47 16.16
N THR A 17 -16.43 5.21 15.19
CA THR A 17 -16.51 6.69 14.99
C THR A 17 -16.70 7.03 13.50
N PRO A 18 -17.80 7.69 13.08
CA PRO A 18 -18.13 7.88 11.66
C PRO A 18 -17.18 8.83 10.90
N LEU A 19 -16.45 9.72 11.57
CA LEU A 19 -15.50 10.65 10.94
C LEU A 19 -14.07 10.06 10.82
N SER A 20 -13.65 9.19 11.74
CA SER A 20 -12.27 8.68 11.81
C SER A 20 -12.02 7.47 10.89
N LYS A 21 -13.04 6.64 10.64
CA LYS A 21 -12.94 5.46 9.76
C LYS A 21 -12.69 5.82 8.30
N SER A 22 -13.34 6.88 7.81
CA SER A 22 -13.19 7.34 6.42
C SER A 22 -11.80 7.90 6.14
N GLN A 23 -11.22 8.65 7.09
CA GLN A 23 -9.88 9.22 6.92
C GLN A 23 -8.81 8.11 6.95
N ARG A 24 -8.85 7.22 7.95
CA ARG A 24 -7.91 6.09 8.04
C ARG A 24 -7.92 5.21 6.80
N LYS A 25 -9.11 5.01 6.20
CA LYS A 25 -9.26 4.28 4.94
C LYS A 25 -8.58 5.02 3.78
N ARG A 26 -8.76 6.34 3.68
CA ARG A 26 -8.12 7.18 2.66
C ARG A 26 -6.60 7.17 2.80
N ASP A 27 -6.09 7.28 4.02
CA ASP A 27 -4.65 7.25 4.29
C ASP A 27 -4.05 5.88 3.92
N ALA A 28 -4.73 4.79 4.28
CA ALA A 28 -4.31 3.44 3.91
C ALA A 28 -4.31 3.20 2.38
N LEU A 29 -5.25 3.82 1.65
CA LEU A 29 -5.28 3.77 0.19
C LEU A 29 -4.17 4.60 -0.43
N ALA A 30 -3.89 5.79 0.13
CA ALA A 30 -2.79 6.64 -0.34
C ALA A 30 -1.43 5.94 -0.19
N LEU A 31 -1.20 5.25 0.94
CA LEU A 31 0.01 4.48 1.17
C LEU A 31 0.14 3.26 0.24
N GLN A 32 -0.97 2.59 -0.07
CA GLN A 32 -0.98 1.51 -1.07
C GLN A 32 -0.71 2.05 -2.48
N ALA A 33 -1.25 3.21 -2.84
CA ALA A 33 -0.97 3.86 -4.12
C ALA A 33 0.52 4.23 -4.23
N LEU A 34 1.10 4.80 -3.16
CA LEU A 34 2.53 5.09 -3.08
C LEU A 34 3.36 3.81 -3.24
N ALA A 35 2.97 2.71 -2.59
CA ALA A 35 3.63 1.42 -2.76
C ALA A 35 3.58 0.92 -4.21
N GLU A 36 2.44 1.06 -4.89
CA GLU A 36 2.33 0.71 -6.32
C GLU A 36 3.22 1.59 -7.20
N GLU A 37 3.32 2.88 -6.92
CA GLU A 37 4.21 3.80 -7.63
C GLU A 37 5.67 3.37 -7.47
N LEU A 38 6.12 3.06 -6.26
CA LEU A 38 7.47 2.57 -6.00
C LEU A 38 7.79 1.29 -6.80
N ILE A 39 6.83 0.37 -6.90
CA ILE A 39 7.00 -0.86 -7.69
C ILE A 39 7.16 -0.56 -9.17
N ARG A 40 6.47 0.46 -9.69
CA ARG A 40 6.54 0.88 -11.10
C ARG A 40 7.78 1.69 -11.45
N LEU A 41 8.47 2.29 -10.47
CA LEU A 41 9.69 3.07 -10.74
C LEU A 41 10.79 2.19 -11.36
N PRO A 42 11.53 2.65 -12.37
CA PRO A 42 12.72 1.93 -12.85
C PRO A 42 13.79 1.85 -11.75
N ALA A 43 14.60 0.79 -11.78
CA ALA A 43 15.66 0.52 -10.77
C ALA A 43 16.53 1.75 -10.42
N PRO A 44 17.08 2.52 -11.37
CA PRO A 44 17.90 3.69 -11.03
C PRO A 44 17.13 4.79 -10.27
N GLN A 45 15.83 4.92 -10.49
CA GLN A 45 15.00 5.88 -9.74
C GLN A 45 14.71 5.34 -8.33
N LEU A 46 14.45 4.04 -8.20
CA LEU A 46 14.25 3.41 -6.88
C LEU A 46 15.50 3.53 -6.00
N GLU A 47 16.70 3.39 -6.58
CA GLU A 47 17.99 3.61 -5.87
C GLU A 47 18.15 5.04 -5.34
N ALA A 48 17.64 6.03 -6.06
CA ALA A 48 17.69 7.42 -5.61
C ALA A 48 16.69 7.74 -4.48
N VAL A 49 15.68 6.88 -4.25
CA VAL A 49 14.70 7.08 -3.17
C VAL A 49 15.31 6.65 -1.82
N PRO A 50 15.33 7.54 -0.80
CA PRO A 50 15.80 7.20 0.54
C PRO A 50 14.74 6.39 1.29
N ILE A 51 14.65 5.10 0.97
CA ILE A 51 13.80 4.13 1.66
C ILE A 51 14.66 3.10 2.39
N ARG A 52 14.08 2.48 3.44
CA ARG A 52 14.71 1.37 4.14
C ARG A 52 14.90 0.17 3.21
N GLU A 53 15.93 -0.62 3.49
CA GLU A 53 16.30 -1.80 2.69
C GLU A 53 15.19 -2.86 2.64
N ASP A 54 14.43 -3.01 3.73
CA ASP A 54 13.30 -3.95 3.78
C ASP A 54 12.16 -3.55 2.83
N VAL A 55 11.89 -2.25 2.69
CA VAL A 55 10.95 -1.72 1.69
C VAL A 55 11.50 -1.93 0.29
N ARG A 56 12.78 -1.63 0.07
CA ARG A 56 13.44 -1.82 -1.24
C ARG A 56 13.34 -3.27 -1.73
N GLY A 57 13.72 -4.23 -0.89
CA GLY A 57 13.61 -5.65 -1.20
C GLY A 57 12.17 -6.06 -1.51
N ALA A 58 11.22 -5.65 -0.66
CA ALA A 58 9.81 -5.95 -0.86
C ALA A 58 9.22 -5.35 -2.15
N VAL A 59 9.70 -4.18 -2.60
CA VAL A 59 9.33 -3.54 -3.88
C VAL A 59 9.86 -4.32 -5.07
N VAL A 60 11.12 -4.77 -5.01
CA VAL A 60 11.73 -5.57 -6.08
C VAL A 60 11.02 -6.92 -6.21
N ASP A 61 10.79 -7.61 -5.08
CA ASP A 61 10.09 -8.90 -5.04
C ASP A 61 8.69 -8.80 -5.64
N ALA A 62 7.97 -7.69 -5.36
CA ALA A 62 6.62 -7.47 -5.85
C ALA A 62 6.50 -7.59 -7.38
N ARG A 63 7.54 -7.24 -8.13
CA ARG A 63 7.53 -7.26 -9.60
C ARG A 63 7.40 -8.66 -10.18
N ALA A 64 7.91 -9.66 -9.48
CA ALA A 64 7.88 -11.06 -9.92
C ALA A 64 6.61 -11.82 -9.47
N LEU A 65 5.78 -11.19 -8.63
CA LEU A 65 4.63 -11.85 -8.02
C LEU A 65 3.43 -11.97 -8.98
N SER A 66 2.67 -13.04 -8.82
CA SER A 66 1.36 -13.19 -9.47
C SER A 66 0.36 -12.16 -8.91
N ARG A 67 -0.70 -11.85 -9.67
CA ARG A 67 -1.70 -10.80 -9.32
C ARG A 67 -2.27 -10.91 -7.89
N GLY A 68 -2.41 -12.12 -7.34
CA GLY A 68 -2.89 -12.34 -5.97
C GLY A 68 -1.83 -12.04 -4.92
N ALA A 69 -0.59 -12.51 -5.15
CA ALA A 69 0.54 -12.23 -4.27
C ALA A 69 0.94 -10.75 -4.34
N TYR A 70 0.94 -10.15 -5.53
CA TYR A 70 1.17 -8.72 -5.75
C TYR A 70 0.26 -7.84 -4.88
N ARG A 71 -1.06 -8.07 -4.90
CA ARG A 71 -2.01 -7.28 -4.09
C ARG A 71 -1.76 -7.40 -2.60
N ARG A 72 -1.32 -8.57 -2.12
CA ARG A 72 -0.93 -8.75 -0.71
C ARG A 72 0.37 -8.02 -0.40
N GLN A 73 1.34 -8.08 -1.31
CA GLN A 73 2.61 -7.37 -1.20
C GLN A 73 2.44 -5.86 -1.16
N VAL A 74 1.56 -5.29 -2.00
CA VAL A 74 1.22 -3.86 -1.99
C VAL A 74 0.62 -3.44 -0.64
N ARG A 75 -0.28 -4.25 -0.06
CA ARG A 75 -0.84 -3.96 1.27
C ARG A 75 0.23 -4.02 2.36
N TYR A 76 1.13 -4.99 2.28
CA TYR A 76 2.26 -5.12 3.21
C TYR A 76 3.21 -3.92 3.10
N LEU A 77 3.56 -3.52 1.88
CA LEU A 77 4.35 -2.32 1.61
C LEU A 77 3.66 -1.05 2.12
N GLY A 78 2.34 -0.91 1.90
CA GLY A 78 1.57 0.22 2.44
C GLY A 78 1.62 0.30 3.97
N ARG A 79 1.67 -0.84 4.67
CA ARG A 79 1.91 -0.89 6.12
C ARG A 79 3.34 -0.48 6.47
N LEU A 80 4.35 -1.03 5.78
CA LEU A 80 5.74 -0.67 6.01
C LEU A 80 6.02 0.82 5.81
N LEU A 81 5.42 1.43 4.78
CA LEU A 81 5.52 2.86 4.51
C LEU A 81 4.89 3.70 5.62
N ARG A 82 3.81 3.22 6.24
CA ARG A 82 3.22 3.86 7.42
C ARG A 82 4.19 3.82 8.61
N ASP A 83 4.83 2.68 8.83
CA ASP A 83 5.76 2.48 9.94
C ASP A 83 7.04 3.33 9.78
N MET A 84 7.37 3.76 8.56
CA MET A 84 8.46 4.72 8.29
C MET A 84 8.11 6.17 8.66
N ASP A 85 6.87 6.59 8.46
CA ASP A 85 6.37 7.93 8.84
C ASP A 85 6.12 8.05 10.35
N VAL A 86 6.06 6.90 11.05
CA VAL A 86 6.03 6.80 12.53
C VAL A 86 7.48 6.82 13.10
N ALA A 87 8.43 7.44 12.41
CA ALA A 87 9.73 7.77 12.98
C ALA A 87 9.61 9.12 13.75
N PRO A 88 9.94 9.17 15.06
CA PRO A 88 9.88 10.39 15.87
C PRO A 88 10.89 11.46 15.43
#